data_AF-A0A350H4E7-F1
#
_entry.id   AF-A0A350H4E7-F1
#
_cell.length_a   1.000
_cell.length_b   1.000
_cell.length_c   1.000
_cell.angle_alpha   90.00
_cell.angle_beta   90.00
_cell.angle_gamma   90.00
#
_symmetry.space_group_name_H-M   'P 1'
#
loop_
_entity.id
_entity.type
_entity.pdbx_description
1 polymer ?
#
loop_
_entity_poly.entity_id
_entity_poly.type
_entity_poly.pdbx_seq_one_letter_code
_entity_poly.pdbx_strand_id
1 'polypeptide(L)' 'MDRISTKEAARVLNMDVVTLQYLLREEKIPIGFAFKKSGKKRYHYIIYRSLLEKFIKGME' A
#
# COMPACT_ATOMS: atom_id res chain seq x y z
N MET A 1 3.73 -11.23 10.64
CA MET A 1 2.99 -10.42 9.63
C MET A 1 4.00 -9.63 8.84
N ASP A 2 4.35 -10.10 7.64
CA ASP A 2 5.37 -9.47 6.81
C ASP A 2 4.84 -8.18 6.19
N ARG A 3 5.47 -7.07 6.60
CA ARG A 3 5.25 -5.76 5.99
C ARG A 3 6.20 -5.63 4.81
N ILE A 4 5.68 -5.10 3.71
CA ILE A 4 6.49 -4.81 2.52
C ILE A 4 6.55 -3.30 2.29
N SER A 5 7.59 -2.87 1.59
CA SER A 5 7.75 -1.48 1.23
C SER A 5 6.76 -1.08 0.12
N THR A 6 6.40 0.20 0.05
CA THR A 6 5.60 0.74 -1.06
C THR A 6 6.25 0.52 -2.43
N LYS A 7 7.59 0.51 -2.49
CA LYS A 7 8.33 0.25 -3.73
C LYS A 7 8.16 -1.18 -4.21
N GLU A 8 8.23 -2.14 -3.30
CA GLU A 8 8.09 -3.55 -3.61
C GLU A 8 6.64 -3.86 -4.01
N ALA A 9 5.65 -3.38 -3.26
CA ALA A 9 4.24 -3.52 -3.59
C ALA A 9 3.90 -2.91 -4.97
N ALA A 10 4.46 -1.74 -5.28
CA ALA A 10 4.28 -1.07 -6.57
C ALA A 10 4.85 -1.89 -7.73
N ARG A 11 6.04 -2.51 -7.55
CA ARG A 11 6.61 -3.42 -8.55
C ARG A 11 5.73 -4.64 -8.80
N VAL A 12 5.20 -5.24 -7.75
CA VAL A 12 4.32 -6.43 -7.87
C VAL A 12 3.03 -6.07 -8.60
N LEU A 13 2.45 -4.90 -8.31
CA LEU A 13 1.23 -4.42 -8.94
C LEU A 13 1.45 -3.74 -10.30
N ASN A 14 2.69 -3.72 -10.80
CA ASN A 14 3.10 -3.04 -12.02
C ASN A 14 2.56 -1.60 -12.13
N MET A 15 2.63 -0.84 -11.04
CA MET A 15 2.16 0.54 -10.98
C MET A 15 3.20 1.48 -10.36
N ASP A 16 3.02 2.79 -10.54
CA ASP A 16 3.91 3.78 -9.93
C ASP A 16 3.70 3.89 -8.41
N VAL A 17 4.78 4.17 -7.69
CA VAL A 17 4.77 4.30 -6.22
C VAL A 17 3.88 5.46 -5.76
N VAL A 18 3.83 6.56 -6.52
CA VAL A 18 2.99 7.72 -6.20
C VAL A 18 1.52 7.34 -6.33
N THR A 19 1.15 6.61 -7.39
CA THR A 19 -0.21 6.10 -7.57
C THR A 19 -0.61 5.16 -6.44
N LEU A 20 0.26 4.20 -6.08
CA LEU A 20 0.00 3.30 -4.95
C LEU A 20 -0.21 4.07 -3.65
N GLN A 21 0.65 5.05 -3.38
CA GLN A 21 0.55 5.89 -2.19
C GLN A 21 -0.72 6.74 -2.16
N TYR A 22 -1.19 7.21 -3.31
CA TYR A 22 -2.46 7.93 -3.44
C TYR A 22 -3.63 7.00 -3.12
N LEU A 23 -3.67 5.81 -3.73
CA LEU A 23 -4.73 4.82 -3.48
C LEU A 23 -4.80 4.38 -2.01
N LEU A 24 -3.66 4.27 -1.34
CA LEU A 24 -3.58 3.96 0.09
C LEU A 24 -4.08 5.09 1.00
N ARG A 25 -3.96 6.36 0.57
CA ARG A 25 -4.49 7.52 1.30
C ARG A 25 -6.00 7.65 1.13
N GLU A 26 -6.50 7.32 -0.04
CA GLU A 26 -7.93 7.33 -0.38
C GLU A 26 -8.66 6.03 0.04
N GLU A 27 -7.96 5.11 0.70
CA GLU A 27 -8.48 3.81 1.15
C GLU A 27 -9.15 2.99 0.02
N LYS A 28 -8.68 3.17 -1.23
CA LYS A 28 -9.26 2.54 -2.43
C LYS A 28 -8.83 1.09 -2.63
N ILE A 29 -7.76 0.66 -1.97
CA ILE A 29 -7.20 -0.69 -2.11
C ILE A 29 -7.00 -1.34 -0.74
N PRO A 30 -7.53 -2.55 -0.51
CA PRO A 30 -7.48 -3.22 0.79
C PRO A 30 -6.15 -3.97 1.03
N ILE A 31 -5.02 -3.42 0.60
CA ILE A 31 -3.69 -4.02 0.77
C ILE A 31 -2.94 -3.50 2.00
N GLY A 32 -3.45 -2.43 2.60
CA GLY A 32 -2.77 -1.66 3.64
C GLY A 32 -3.48 -0.34 3.92
N PHE A 33 -2.82 0.54 4.66
CA PHE A 33 -3.33 1.88 4.96
C PHE A 33 -2.21 2.91 5.04
N ALA A 34 -2.57 4.17 4.78
CA ALA A 34 -1.72 5.32 5.01
C ALA A 34 -2.23 6.12 6.21
N PHE A 35 -1.34 6.54 7.09
CA PHE A 35 -1.70 7.44 8.20
C PHE A 35 -0.69 8.57 8.34
N LYS A 36 -1.17 9.72 8.79
CA LYS A 36 -0.33 10.87 9.09
C LYS A 36 -0.22 11.02 10.60
N LYS A 37 0.98 10.86 11.14
CA LYS A 37 1.22 11.07 12.57
C LYS A 37 1.08 12.56 12.90
N SER A 38 0.37 12.88 13.98
CA SER A 38 0.20 14.26 14.44
C SER A 38 1.57 14.94 14.64
N GLY A 39 1.71 16.18 14.16
CA GLY A 39 2.95 16.93 14.18
C GLY A 39 3.99 16.56 13.10
N LYS A 40 3.70 15.60 12.20
CA LYS A 40 4.61 15.24 11.10
C LYS A 40 4.02 15.62 9.73
N LYS A 41 4.89 16.12 8.84
CA LYS A 41 4.51 16.46 7.45
C LYS A 41 4.32 15.23 6.55
N ARG A 42 4.97 14.10 6.86
CA ARG A 42 5.01 12.90 6.00
C ARG A 42 3.99 11.85 6.42
N TYR A 43 3.38 11.21 5.42
CA TYR A 43 2.55 10.01 5.60
C TYR A 43 3.43 8.79 5.87
N HIS A 44 2.95 7.90 6.73
CA HIS A 44 3.48 6.56 6.91
C HIS A 44 2.57 5.58 6.20
N TYR A 45 3.19 4.62 5.53
CA TYR A 45 2.50 3.60 4.74
C TYR A 45 2.77 2.24 5.36
N ILE A 46 1.70 1.50 5.60
CA ILE A 46 1.78 0.11 6.06
C ILE A 46 1.08 -0.74 5.03
N ILE A 47 1.83 -1.65 4.41
CA ILE A 47 1.32 -2.62 3.44
C ILE A 47 1.64 -4.01 3.97
N TYR A 48 0.64 -4.88 3.93
CA TYR A 48 0.78 -6.26 4.39
C TYR A 48 0.91 -7.19 3.18
N ARG A 49 1.98 -8.00 3.14
CA ARG A 49 2.22 -8.96 2.04
C ARG A 49 1.01 -9.89 1.82
N SER A 50 0.45 -10.41 2.91
CA SER A 50 -0.71 -11.30 2.87
C SER A 50 -1.97 -10.66 2.28
N LEU A 51 -2.16 -9.34 2.46
CA LEU A 51 -3.30 -8.64 1.86
C LEU A 51 -3.03 -8.33 0.39
N LEU A 52 -1.79 -7.99 0.04
CA LEU A 52 -1.39 -7.80 -1.34
C LEU A 52 -1.60 -9.08 -2.17
N GLU A 53 -1.15 -10.23 -1.66
CA GLU A 53 -1.32 -11.52 -2.33
C GLU A 53 -2.80 -11.88 -2.50
N LYS A 54 -3.62 -11.64 -1.47
CA LYS A 54 -5.08 -11.83 -1.56
C LYS A 54 -5.73 -10.92 -2.60
N PHE A 55 -5.29 -9.66 -2.66
CA PHE A 55 -5.80 -8.69 -3.63
C PHE A 55 -5.45 -9.11 -5.06
N ILE A 56 -4.24 -9.57 -5.31
CA ILE A 56 -3.81 -10.09 -6.63
C ILE A 56 -4.62 -11.32 -7.02
N LYS A 57 -4.75 -12.29 -6.10
CA LYS A 57 -5.53 -13.51 -6.33
C LYS A 57 -7.02 -13.24 -6.57
N GLY A 58 -7.56 -12.16 -6.00
CA GLY A 58 -8.95 -11.73 -6.24
C GLY A 58 -9.15 -10.93 -7.53
N MET A 59 -8.08 -10.57 -8.24
CA MET A 59 -8.13 -9.94 -9.56
C MET A 59 -8.00 -10.94 -10.72
N GLU A 60 -7.67 -12.21 -10.45
CA GLU A 60 -7.79 -13.33 -11.40
C GLU A 60 -9.24 -13.74 -11.60
#